data_AF-A0A7K2CVW7-F1
#
_entry.id   AF-A0A7K2CVW7-F1
#
_cell.length_a   1.000
_cell.length_b   1.000
_cell.length_c   1.000
_cell.angle_alpha   90.00
_cell.angle_beta   90.00
_cell.angle_gamma   90.00
#
_symmetry.space_group_name_H-M   'P 1'
#
loop_
_entity.id
_entity.type
_entity.pdbx_description
1 polymer ?
#
loop_
_entity_poly.entity_id
_entity_poly.type
_entity_poly.pdbx_seq_one_letter_code
_entity_poly.pdbx_strand_id
1 'polypeptide(L)'
;MPINEITHDDDGVQAAPSSPQEWDGWVSSSATRNHVLGDPLMDWLDRHGEAKGFVRDEVDERTDYKQFIMRKGLEFERAVLGHLRGLGVGTALAIGDGSGGHREAQDLDLAVATFQAMDEGVAIIEQGVLWDPQHSTYGRPDLLVRSDVAASLFPGSLSQPEASIAAPGLGIGDLHYVVVDIKFITLDLLSSGGLGNSTAGSNLAYKVQLHIYNRALARLQGYLPPRAFLLGRGWKQGTRASGDSCMDKLAFVEHHEAPSSKALSERADQAADWVREVRSNGHLWDALPEPSREELRPNAAGDHGDWKSAVKDIVERTGELTALWQVSVNKRREANAMGIASWQDARATPENLGVTGPSLAPRLHALLEANRSQPPEPCPPKDLTAVRPSRIEVARSQWAETPPLEFFVDFETVSNLDDDFSNIPLKGGQPLIFMIGCGHIENGRWHFECFTADQLAEPEEAAIIDRWHVHMAAVRDRVSPGADPRAIHWAHHERTEYNTARDRHPDKNWETPNWFDLLNEVVKPGTVVVRGAHNFGLKSMANAMHKAGLIDTNWTEGPADGQGAMVGAWTCQRDLAQGRAQQLIDLELMQQIRSYNEVDCKVMFEILQYLRHHH
;
A
#
# COMPACT_ATOMS: atom_id res chain seq x y z
N MET A 1 -19.25 -21.42 -33.72
CA MET A 1 -18.44 -22.63 -33.43
C MET A 1 -17.46 -22.24 -32.33
N PRO A 2 -17.15 -23.10 -31.35
CA PRO A 2 -16.14 -22.75 -30.36
C PRO A 2 -14.85 -22.44 -31.11
N ILE A 3 -14.31 -21.25 -30.87
CA ILE A 3 -13.03 -20.80 -31.40
C ILE A 3 -11.99 -21.69 -30.71
N ASN A 4 -11.23 -22.46 -31.48
CA ASN A 4 -10.29 -23.45 -30.92
C ASN A 4 -9.28 -22.76 -30.02
N GLU A 5 -8.90 -21.54 -30.36
CA GLU A 5 -8.00 -20.66 -29.64
C GLU A 5 -8.50 -20.35 -28.22
N ILE A 6 -9.82 -20.41 -27.97
CA ILE A 6 -10.42 -20.20 -26.63
C ILE A 6 -10.53 -21.51 -25.84
N THR A 7 -10.64 -22.65 -26.52
CA THR A 7 -11.10 -23.91 -25.89
C THR A 7 -10.13 -25.07 -26.01
N HIS A 8 -9.02 -24.91 -26.73
CA HIS A 8 -8.00 -25.93 -26.94
C HIS A 8 -6.61 -25.35 -26.67
N ASP A 9 -5.71 -26.18 -26.16
CA ASP A 9 -4.29 -25.86 -26.00
C ASP A 9 -3.52 -25.99 -27.33
N ASP A 10 -2.19 -25.79 -27.31
CA ASP A 10 -1.35 -25.86 -28.52
C ASP A 10 -1.21 -27.27 -29.09
N ASP A 11 -1.45 -28.30 -28.28
CA ASP A 11 -1.49 -29.70 -28.69
C ASP A 11 -2.86 -30.11 -29.25
N GLY A 12 -3.82 -29.19 -29.28
CA GLY A 12 -5.18 -29.43 -29.74
C GLY A 12 -6.04 -30.22 -28.75
N VAL A 13 -5.63 -30.29 -27.48
CA VAL A 13 -6.40 -30.90 -26.40
C VAL A 13 -7.44 -29.90 -25.92
N GLN A 14 -8.69 -30.34 -25.84
CA GLN A 14 -9.78 -29.49 -25.36
C GLN A 14 -9.59 -29.19 -23.85
N ALA A 15 -9.54 -27.91 -23.52
CA ALA A 15 -9.46 -27.37 -22.17
C ALA A 15 -10.53 -26.28 -22.03
N ALA A 16 -11.77 -26.73 -21.83
CA ALA A 16 -12.94 -25.88 -21.64
C ALA A 16 -13.66 -26.29 -20.32
N PRO A 17 -13.36 -25.63 -19.20
CA PRO A 17 -13.94 -25.97 -17.90
C PRO A 17 -15.46 -25.75 -17.88
N SER A 18 -16.18 -26.68 -17.29
CA SER A 18 -17.64 -26.70 -17.20
C SER A 18 -18.16 -26.84 -15.76
N SER A 19 -17.27 -27.13 -14.81
CA SER A 19 -17.60 -27.30 -13.38
C SER A 19 -16.66 -26.49 -12.47
N PRO A 20 -17.08 -26.13 -11.25
CA PRO A 20 -16.21 -25.44 -10.28
C PRO A 20 -14.88 -26.18 -10.01
N GLN A 21 -14.90 -27.52 -10.01
CA GLN A 21 -13.71 -28.33 -9.78
C GLN A 21 -12.71 -28.26 -10.93
N GLU A 22 -13.19 -28.18 -12.18
CA GLU A 22 -12.31 -27.96 -13.34
C GLU A 22 -11.74 -26.53 -13.32
N TRP A 23 -12.54 -25.56 -12.90
CA TRP A 23 -12.11 -24.17 -12.69
C TRP A 23 -11.08 -24.00 -11.58
N ASP A 24 -11.00 -24.92 -10.60
CA ASP A 24 -9.95 -24.87 -9.58
C ASP A 24 -8.54 -25.00 -10.19
N GLY A 25 -8.40 -25.68 -11.33
CA GLY A 25 -7.16 -25.76 -12.10
C GLY A 25 -6.82 -24.49 -12.90
N TRP A 26 -7.79 -23.58 -13.06
CA TRP A 26 -7.64 -22.34 -13.80
C TRP A 26 -7.38 -21.15 -12.87
N VAL A 27 -6.45 -20.27 -13.25
CA VAL A 27 -6.03 -19.16 -12.38
C VAL A 27 -6.36 -17.82 -13.04
N SER A 28 -7.08 -16.96 -12.30
CA SER A 28 -7.33 -15.60 -12.77
C SER A 28 -6.06 -14.77 -12.69
N SER A 29 -5.88 -13.84 -13.62
CA SER A 29 -4.74 -12.92 -13.63
C SER A 29 -4.56 -12.12 -12.33
N SER A 30 -5.65 -11.86 -11.60
CA SER A 30 -5.63 -11.17 -10.31
C SER A 30 -5.21 -12.05 -9.13
N ALA A 31 -5.45 -13.37 -9.20
CA ALA A 31 -5.12 -14.31 -8.12
C ALA A 31 -3.62 -14.51 -7.94
N THR A 32 -2.79 -14.18 -8.94
CA THR A 32 -1.33 -14.28 -8.84
C THR A 32 -0.70 -13.20 -7.94
N ARG A 33 -1.48 -12.22 -7.49
CA ARG A 33 -0.99 -11.01 -6.81
C ARG A 33 -0.18 -11.29 -5.54
N ASN A 34 -0.71 -12.09 -4.62
CA ASN A 34 -0.09 -12.29 -3.31
C ASN A 34 1.27 -12.98 -3.42
N HIS A 35 1.36 -14.05 -4.22
CA HIS A 35 2.63 -14.69 -4.55
C HIS A 35 3.65 -13.71 -5.16
N VAL A 36 3.21 -12.88 -6.12
CA VAL A 36 4.07 -11.90 -6.80
C VAL A 36 4.58 -10.81 -5.85
N LEU A 37 3.76 -10.39 -4.90
CA LEU A 37 4.12 -9.40 -3.87
C LEU A 37 4.94 -10.01 -2.72
N GLY A 38 5.22 -11.32 -2.76
CA GLY A 38 6.01 -12.00 -1.75
C GLY A 38 5.26 -12.28 -0.45
N ASP A 39 3.93 -12.34 -0.51
CA ASP A 39 3.07 -12.73 0.62
C ASP A 39 2.08 -13.87 0.28
N PRO A 40 2.56 -15.01 -0.26
CA PRO A 40 1.70 -16.14 -0.65
C PRO A 40 0.94 -16.78 0.52
N LEU A 41 1.36 -16.55 1.78
CA LEU A 41 0.62 -16.96 2.98
C LEU A 41 -0.84 -16.49 2.94
N MET A 42 -1.10 -15.31 2.37
CA MET A 42 -2.45 -14.75 2.28
C MET A 42 -3.38 -15.63 1.43
N ASP A 43 -2.90 -16.20 0.32
CA ASP A 43 -3.69 -17.14 -0.50
C ASP A 43 -4.06 -18.40 0.29
N TRP A 44 -3.13 -18.87 1.12
CA TRP A 44 -3.34 -20.05 1.96
C TRP A 44 -4.28 -19.75 3.13
N LEU A 45 -4.15 -18.61 3.81
CA LEU A 45 -5.06 -18.19 4.87
C LEU A 45 -6.48 -18.01 4.33
N ASP A 46 -6.63 -17.38 3.15
CA ASP A 46 -7.94 -17.19 2.54
C ASP A 46 -8.65 -18.51 2.21
N ARG A 47 -7.89 -19.55 1.86
CA ARG A 47 -8.46 -20.86 1.50
C ARG A 47 -8.59 -21.83 2.69
N HIS A 48 -7.64 -21.83 3.61
CA HIS A 48 -7.47 -22.88 4.64
C HIS A 48 -7.34 -22.35 6.07
N GLY A 49 -7.18 -21.04 6.27
CA GLY A 49 -6.87 -20.44 7.58
C GLY A 49 -7.86 -20.83 8.67
N GLU A 50 -9.17 -20.70 8.41
CA GLU A 50 -10.22 -21.05 9.36
C GLU A 50 -10.24 -22.55 9.70
N ALA A 51 -10.08 -23.41 8.69
CA ALA A 51 -9.99 -24.86 8.88
C ALA A 51 -8.75 -25.27 9.69
N LYS A 52 -7.72 -24.42 9.70
CA LYS A 52 -6.48 -24.56 10.46
C LYS A 52 -6.52 -23.85 11.82
N GLY A 53 -7.65 -23.26 12.18
CA GLY A 53 -7.89 -22.65 13.50
C GLY A 53 -7.51 -21.18 13.62
N PHE A 54 -7.16 -20.51 12.52
CA PHE A 54 -7.00 -19.06 12.50
C PHE A 54 -8.37 -18.37 12.43
N VAL A 55 -8.46 -17.15 12.96
CA VAL A 55 -9.70 -16.37 13.01
C VAL A 55 -9.50 -15.07 12.27
N ARG A 56 -10.49 -14.67 11.47
CA ARG A 56 -10.53 -13.36 10.81
C ARG A 56 -10.90 -12.28 11.83
N ASP A 57 -10.23 -11.14 11.73
CA ASP A 57 -10.51 -9.94 12.48
C ASP A 57 -11.84 -9.32 12.02
N GLU A 58 -12.58 -8.72 12.97
CA GLU A 58 -13.69 -7.85 12.61
C GLU A 58 -13.14 -6.53 12.05
N VAL A 59 -13.62 -6.13 10.87
CA VAL A 59 -13.16 -4.91 10.20
C VAL A 59 -14.27 -3.88 10.19
N ASP A 60 -13.98 -2.68 10.70
CA ASP A 60 -14.89 -1.53 10.56
C ASP A 60 -14.76 -0.94 9.14
N GLU A 61 -15.78 -1.12 8.32
CA GLU A 61 -15.82 -0.61 6.94
C GLU A 61 -15.60 0.91 6.86
N ARG A 62 -15.88 1.65 7.93
CA ARG A 62 -15.71 3.11 7.99
C ARG A 62 -14.24 3.52 8.04
N THR A 63 -13.35 2.61 8.41
CA THR A 63 -11.88 2.82 8.48
C THR A 63 -11.11 1.83 7.60
N ASP A 64 -11.78 0.99 6.81
CA ASP A 64 -11.12 0.03 5.92
C ASP A 64 -10.57 0.71 4.65
N TYR A 65 -9.27 0.95 4.64
CA TYR A 65 -8.54 1.50 3.49
C TYR A 65 -8.58 0.59 2.26
N LYS A 66 -8.52 -0.73 2.42
CA LYS A 66 -8.52 -1.67 1.29
C LYS A 66 -9.86 -1.63 0.58
N GLN A 67 -10.97 -1.72 1.31
CA GLN A 67 -12.31 -1.60 0.75
C GLN A 67 -12.54 -0.23 0.12
N PHE A 68 -12.04 0.84 0.75
CA PHE A 68 -12.09 2.18 0.18
C PHE A 68 -11.39 2.25 -1.20
N ILE A 69 -10.15 1.76 -1.30
CA ILE A 69 -9.38 1.79 -2.56
C ILE A 69 -10.01 0.90 -3.63
N MET A 70 -10.52 -0.28 -3.27
CA MET A 70 -11.22 -1.14 -4.23
C MET A 70 -12.45 -0.45 -4.82
N ARG A 71 -13.27 0.18 -3.97
CA ARG A 71 -14.44 0.96 -4.42
C ARG A 71 -14.02 2.13 -5.32
N LYS A 72 -13.01 2.91 -4.93
CA LYS A 72 -12.48 4.01 -5.75
C LYS A 72 -11.89 3.54 -7.07
N GLY A 73 -11.31 2.34 -7.10
CA GLY A 73 -10.88 1.67 -8.31
C GLY A 73 -12.01 1.50 -9.31
N LEU A 74 -13.14 0.95 -8.87
CA LEU A 74 -14.33 0.74 -9.70
C LEU A 74 -14.98 2.06 -10.14
N GLU A 75 -15.03 3.05 -9.25
CA GLU A 75 -15.54 4.40 -9.58
C GLU A 75 -14.66 5.08 -10.65
N PHE A 76 -13.34 5.01 -10.49
CA PHE A 76 -12.38 5.57 -11.46
C PHE A 76 -12.47 4.88 -12.82
N GLU A 77 -12.50 3.54 -12.83
CA GLU A 77 -12.66 2.76 -14.06
C GLU A 77 -13.93 3.17 -14.80
N ARG A 78 -15.09 3.18 -14.11
CA ARG A 78 -16.36 3.61 -14.70
C ARG A 78 -16.30 5.03 -15.25
N ALA A 79 -15.65 5.96 -14.55
CA ALA A 79 -15.48 7.32 -15.01
C ALA A 79 -14.64 7.36 -16.31
N VAL A 80 -13.51 6.64 -16.36
CA VAL A 80 -12.66 6.53 -17.55
C VAL A 80 -13.43 5.96 -18.73
N LEU A 81 -14.18 4.87 -18.55
CA LEU A 81 -15.02 4.29 -19.60
C LEU A 81 -16.06 5.30 -20.10
N GLY A 82 -16.74 6.00 -19.18
CA GLY A 82 -17.67 7.07 -19.52
C GLY A 82 -17.02 8.19 -20.33
N HIS A 83 -15.82 8.61 -19.95
CA HIS A 83 -15.03 9.61 -20.66
C HIS A 83 -14.66 9.14 -22.08
N LEU A 84 -14.13 7.92 -22.23
CA LEU A 84 -13.73 7.35 -23.52
C LEU A 84 -14.92 7.25 -24.50
N ARG A 85 -16.09 6.80 -24.03
CA ARG A 85 -17.32 6.77 -24.84
C ARG A 85 -17.72 8.17 -25.33
N GLY A 86 -17.47 9.20 -24.52
CA GLY A 86 -17.75 10.59 -24.86
C GLY A 86 -16.81 11.20 -25.91
N LEU A 87 -15.63 10.63 -26.15
CA LEU A 87 -14.66 11.14 -27.13
C LEU A 87 -15.05 10.82 -28.58
N GLY A 88 -15.94 9.84 -28.80
CA GLY A 88 -16.40 9.48 -30.15
C GLY A 88 -15.36 8.79 -31.03
N VAL A 89 -14.35 8.12 -30.44
CA VAL A 89 -13.27 7.43 -31.17
C VAL A 89 -13.70 6.02 -31.61
N GLY A 90 -14.80 5.97 -32.36
CA GLY A 90 -15.42 4.73 -32.83
C GLY A 90 -16.38 4.08 -31.82
N THR A 91 -16.84 2.87 -32.13
CA THR A 91 -17.75 2.11 -31.27
C THR A 91 -17.03 1.54 -30.06
N ALA A 92 -17.56 1.80 -28.87
CA ALA A 92 -17.19 1.11 -27.64
C ALA A 92 -18.26 0.06 -27.31
N LEU A 93 -17.85 -1.17 -26.99
CA LEU A 93 -18.74 -2.27 -26.65
C LEU A 93 -18.30 -2.91 -25.33
N ALA A 94 -19.21 -2.96 -24.36
CA ALA A 94 -18.99 -3.71 -23.12
C ALA A 94 -19.35 -5.19 -23.30
N ILE A 95 -18.47 -6.08 -22.82
CA ILE A 95 -18.73 -7.52 -22.78
C ILE A 95 -19.31 -7.89 -21.41
N GLY A 96 -20.50 -8.47 -21.43
CA GLY A 96 -21.30 -8.74 -20.23
C GLY A 96 -21.97 -7.48 -19.67
N ASP A 97 -22.87 -7.67 -18.71
CA ASP A 97 -23.57 -6.58 -18.02
C ASP A 97 -23.03 -6.31 -16.61
N GLY A 98 -22.04 -7.09 -16.17
CA GLY A 98 -21.42 -7.00 -14.85
C GLY A 98 -22.17 -7.78 -13.76
N SER A 99 -23.34 -8.36 -14.06
CA SER A 99 -24.19 -9.03 -13.08
C SER A 99 -23.59 -10.34 -12.54
N GLY A 100 -22.72 -11.00 -13.32
CA GLY A 100 -22.01 -12.21 -12.87
C GLY A 100 -20.75 -11.94 -12.05
N GLY A 101 -20.33 -10.68 -11.93
CA GLY A 101 -19.09 -10.27 -11.25
C GLY A 101 -17.87 -11.07 -11.75
N HIS A 102 -17.07 -11.59 -10.83
CA HIS A 102 -15.88 -12.41 -11.16
C HIS A 102 -16.18 -13.68 -12.00
N ARG A 103 -17.44 -14.19 -11.99
CA ARG A 103 -17.80 -15.40 -12.75
C ARG A 103 -17.99 -15.12 -14.24
N GLU A 104 -18.17 -13.86 -14.64
CA GLU A 104 -18.24 -13.51 -16.07
C GLU A 104 -16.93 -13.84 -16.79
N ALA A 105 -15.78 -13.74 -16.09
CA ALA A 105 -14.50 -14.14 -16.65
C ALA A 105 -14.39 -15.66 -16.90
N GLN A 106 -15.32 -16.46 -16.35
CA GLN A 106 -15.44 -17.91 -16.53
C GLN A 106 -16.58 -18.28 -17.50
N ASP A 107 -17.19 -17.30 -18.15
CA ASP A 107 -18.28 -17.52 -19.11
C ASP A 107 -17.73 -17.67 -20.54
N LEU A 108 -17.96 -18.85 -21.13
CA LEU A 108 -17.52 -19.17 -22.49
C LEU A 108 -18.22 -18.29 -23.54
N ASP A 109 -19.50 -17.96 -23.36
CA ASP A 109 -20.25 -17.16 -24.33
C ASP A 109 -19.71 -15.73 -24.35
N LEU A 110 -19.28 -15.20 -23.20
CA LEU A 110 -18.62 -13.89 -23.12
C LEU A 110 -17.21 -13.90 -23.73
N ALA A 111 -16.46 -14.99 -23.59
CA ALA A 111 -15.17 -15.16 -24.28
C ALA A 111 -15.37 -15.17 -25.81
N VAL A 112 -16.39 -15.89 -26.30
CA VAL A 112 -16.77 -15.91 -27.72
C VAL A 112 -17.22 -14.53 -28.20
N ALA A 113 -18.04 -13.83 -27.41
CA ALA A 113 -18.48 -12.47 -27.73
C ALA A 113 -17.30 -11.48 -27.82
N THR A 114 -16.27 -11.65 -26.98
CA THR A 114 -15.05 -10.85 -27.04
C THR A 114 -14.34 -11.03 -28.39
N PHE A 115 -14.16 -12.28 -28.83
CA PHE A 115 -13.56 -12.55 -30.14
C PHE A 115 -14.39 -12.00 -31.30
N GLN A 116 -15.72 -12.17 -31.26
CA GLN A 116 -16.60 -11.64 -32.30
C GLN A 116 -16.47 -10.12 -32.43
N ALA A 117 -16.44 -9.41 -31.30
CA ALA A 117 -16.22 -7.97 -31.29
C ALA A 117 -14.85 -7.56 -31.86
N MET A 118 -13.80 -8.37 -31.62
CA MET A 118 -12.49 -8.16 -32.21
C MET A 118 -12.48 -8.39 -33.72
N ASP A 119 -13.13 -9.46 -34.20
CA ASP A 119 -13.21 -9.81 -35.62
C ASP A 119 -14.07 -8.81 -36.42
N GLU A 120 -15.09 -8.22 -35.79
CA GLU A 120 -15.88 -7.12 -36.33
C GLU A 120 -15.13 -5.77 -36.31
N GLY A 121 -13.99 -5.71 -35.63
CA GLY A 121 -13.17 -4.50 -35.54
C GLY A 121 -13.77 -3.42 -34.65
N VAL A 122 -14.45 -3.77 -33.56
CA VAL A 122 -14.92 -2.79 -32.57
C VAL A 122 -13.74 -1.96 -32.05
N ALA A 123 -13.85 -0.63 -32.02
CA ALA A 123 -12.73 0.26 -31.70
C ALA A 123 -12.20 0.08 -30.26
N ILE A 124 -13.13 -0.02 -29.30
CA ILE A 124 -12.83 -0.26 -27.88
C ILE A 124 -13.75 -1.36 -27.36
N ILE A 125 -13.18 -2.45 -26.88
CA ILE A 125 -13.92 -3.52 -26.22
C ILE A 125 -13.65 -3.39 -24.73
N GLU A 126 -14.68 -3.08 -23.96
CA GLU A 126 -14.58 -2.92 -22.53
C GLU A 126 -14.83 -4.26 -21.85
N GLN A 127 -14.03 -4.57 -20.84
CA GLN A 127 -14.28 -5.70 -19.96
C GLN A 127 -14.35 -7.06 -20.72
N GLY A 128 -13.54 -7.19 -21.77
CA GLY A 128 -13.47 -8.40 -22.62
C GLY A 128 -12.91 -9.61 -21.87
N VAL A 129 -13.44 -10.80 -22.14
CA VAL A 129 -13.04 -12.05 -21.48
C VAL A 129 -11.97 -12.75 -22.31
N LEU A 130 -10.82 -13.02 -21.70
CA LEU A 130 -9.68 -13.69 -22.32
C LEU A 130 -9.34 -14.98 -21.58
N TRP A 131 -9.28 -16.08 -22.32
CA TRP A 131 -8.86 -17.40 -21.83
C TRP A 131 -7.54 -17.80 -22.49
N ASP A 132 -6.68 -18.45 -21.71
CA ASP A 132 -5.44 -19.06 -22.16
C ASP A 132 -5.42 -20.54 -21.73
N PRO A 133 -5.99 -21.43 -22.56
CA PRO A 133 -6.03 -22.87 -22.32
C PRO A 133 -4.66 -23.49 -22.09
N GLN A 134 -3.66 -23.04 -22.85
CA GLN A 134 -2.29 -23.56 -22.80
C GLN A 134 -1.70 -23.46 -21.39
N HIS A 135 -1.99 -22.37 -20.69
CA HIS A 135 -1.47 -22.13 -19.34
C HIS A 135 -2.55 -22.25 -18.28
N SER A 136 -3.79 -22.63 -18.64
CA SER A 136 -4.96 -22.63 -17.76
C SER A 136 -5.07 -21.33 -16.94
N THR A 137 -4.94 -20.20 -17.62
CA THR A 137 -5.09 -18.85 -17.04
C THR A 137 -6.19 -18.09 -17.75
N TYR A 138 -6.82 -17.15 -17.04
CA TYR A 138 -7.91 -16.35 -17.62
C TYR A 138 -7.99 -14.97 -16.97
N GLY A 139 -8.79 -14.10 -17.57
CA GLY A 139 -9.28 -12.93 -16.88
C GLY A 139 -9.96 -11.94 -17.82
N ARG A 140 -10.12 -10.73 -17.31
CA ARG A 140 -10.97 -9.71 -17.91
C ARG A 140 -10.25 -8.36 -17.85
N PRO A 141 -9.42 -8.01 -18.85
CA PRO A 141 -8.84 -6.68 -18.93
C PRO A 141 -9.92 -5.61 -19.01
N ASP A 142 -9.63 -4.43 -18.45
CA ASP A 142 -10.60 -3.33 -18.47
C ASP A 142 -10.89 -2.87 -19.91
N LEU A 143 -9.88 -2.85 -20.79
CA LEU A 143 -10.00 -2.49 -22.19
C LEU A 143 -9.13 -3.37 -23.10
N LEU A 144 -9.71 -3.76 -24.25
CA LEU A 144 -8.98 -4.09 -25.47
C LEU A 144 -9.20 -2.95 -26.46
N VAL A 145 -8.11 -2.32 -26.90
CA VAL A 145 -8.15 -1.15 -27.78
C VAL A 145 -7.52 -1.50 -29.11
N ARG A 146 -8.22 -1.22 -30.21
CA ARG A 146 -7.67 -1.43 -31.56
C ARG A 146 -6.46 -0.53 -31.77
N SER A 147 -5.42 -1.03 -32.44
CA SER A 147 -4.09 -0.44 -32.47
C SER A 147 -4.04 1.00 -33.01
N ASP A 148 -4.81 1.31 -34.05
CA ASP A 148 -4.99 2.66 -34.61
C ASP A 148 -5.66 3.62 -33.62
N VAL A 149 -6.69 3.14 -32.92
CA VAL A 149 -7.43 3.88 -31.88
C VAL A 149 -6.52 4.18 -30.70
N ALA A 150 -5.73 3.19 -30.24
CA ALA A 150 -4.77 3.37 -29.16
C ALA A 150 -3.69 4.42 -29.51
N ALA A 151 -3.16 4.37 -30.73
CA ALA A 151 -2.19 5.37 -31.22
C ALA A 151 -2.79 6.79 -31.31
N SER A 152 -4.08 6.91 -31.63
CA SER A 152 -4.80 8.19 -31.68
C SER A 152 -5.13 8.74 -30.29
N LEU A 153 -5.60 7.90 -29.38
CA LEU A 153 -5.99 8.32 -28.02
C LEU A 153 -4.79 8.68 -27.16
N PHE A 154 -3.68 7.96 -27.32
CA PHE A 154 -2.47 8.14 -26.50
C PHE A 154 -1.23 8.30 -27.39
N PRO A 155 -1.04 9.49 -28.00
CA PRO A 155 0.09 9.75 -28.89
C PRO A 155 1.43 9.38 -28.25
N GLY A 156 2.22 8.56 -28.97
CA GLY A 156 3.52 8.09 -28.50
C GLY A 156 3.51 6.74 -27.76
N SER A 157 2.33 6.17 -27.47
CA SER A 157 2.23 4.81 -26.87
C SER A 157 2.53 3.72 -27.89
N LEU A 158 2.08 3.92 -29.14
CA LEU A 158 2.37 3.10 -30.32
C LEU A 158 2.85 4.01 -31.45
N SER A 159 3.87 3.58 -32.18
CA SER A 159 4.25 4.19 -33.45
C SER A 159 3.29 3.78 -34.57
N GLN A 160 3.24 4.56 -35.65
CA GLN A 160 2.40 4.23 -36.82
C GLN A 160 2.74 2.85 -37.41
N PRO A 161 4.02 2.46 -37.61
CA PRO A 161 4.34 1.13 -38.08
C PRO A 161 3.89 0.02 -37.13
N GLU A 162 4.04 0.23 -35.80
CA GLU A 162 3.54 -0.73 -34.82
C GLU A 162 2.01 -0.84 -34.91
N ALA A 163 1.30 0.28 -35.00
CA ALA A 163 -0.16 0.31 -35.06
C ALA A 163 -0.75 -0.34 -36.33
N SER A 164 0.05 -0.46 -37.40
CA SER A 164 -0.34 -1.05 -38.70
C SER A 164 0.15 -2.49 -38.89
N ILE A 165 0.29 -3.27 -37.83
CA ILE A 165 0.61 -4.70 -37.90
C ILE A 165 -0.68 -5.52 -37.87
N ALA A 166 -0.85 -6.40 -38.87
CA ALA A 166 -1.97 -7.32 -38.95
C ALA A 166 -1.91 -8.42 -37.88
N ALA A 167 -3.06 -8.71 -37.28
CA ALA A 167 -3.30 -9.90 -36.46
C ALA A 167 -3.92 -11.02 -37.33
N PRO A 168 -3.20 -12.11 -37.64
CA PRO A 168 -3.67 -13.16 -38.56
C PRO A 168 -4.96 -13.87 -38.14
N GLY A 169 -5.28 -13.85 -36.85
CA GLY A 169 -6.51 -14.44 -36.32
C GLY A 169 -7.75 -13.56 -36.51
N LEU A 170 -7.62 -12.35 -37.06
CA LEU A 170 -8.72 -11.37 -37.20
C LEU A 170 -8.92 -10.93 -38.65
N GLY A 171 -10.17 -10.68 -39.03
CA GLY A 171 -10.58 -10.18 -40.36
C GLY A 171 -10.46 -8.67 -40.57
N ILE A 172 -9.66 -7.95 -39.78
CA ILE A 172 -9.70 -6.48 -39.68
C ILE A 172 -8.55 -5.74 -40.42
N GLY A 173 -7.83 -6.44 -41.29
CA GLY A 173 -6.73 -5.88 -42.08
C GLY A 173 -5.43 -5.72 -41.28
N ASP A 174 -4.69 -4.65 -41.55
CA ASP A 174 -3.37 -4.38 -40.94
C ASP A 174 -3.48 -3.81 -39.52
N LEU A 175 -4.38 -4.36 -38.71
CA LEU A 175 -4.66 -3.91 -37.35
C LEU A 175 -4.66 -5.09 -36.38
N HIS A 176 -4.50 -4.77 -35.10
CA HIS A 176 -4.56 -5.72 -33.99
C HIS A 176 -5.12 -5.01 -32.74
N TYR A 177 -5.31 -5.75 -31.65
CA TYR A 177 -5.72 -5.21 -30.36
C TYR A 177 -4.56 -5.20 -29.36
N VAL A 178 -4.58 -4.21 -28.48
CA VAL A 178 -3.69 -4.11 -27.32
C VAL A 178 -4.49 -4.07 -26.02
N VAL A 179 -3.92 -4.62 -24.95
CA VAL A 179 -4.50 -4.55 -23.61
C VAL A 179 -4.22 -3.19 -22.98
N VAL A 180 -5.25 -2.55 -22.44
CA VAL A 180 -5.13 -1.38 -21.55
C VAL A 180 -5.91 -1.68 -20.26
N ASP A 181 -5.20 -1.81 -19.15
CA ASP A 181 -5.81 -2.08 -17.85
C ASP A 181 -5.80 -0.80 -17.00
N ILE A 182 -6.90 -0.50 -16.32
CA ILE A 182 -7.11 0.73 -15.56
C ILE A 182 -6.81 0.47 -14.08
N LYS A 183 -5.99 1.33 -13.47
CA LYS A 183 -5.71 1.25 -12.03
C LYS A 183 -5.80 2.63 -11.40
N PHE A 184 -6.49 2.70 -10.25
CA PHE A 184 -6.58 3.91 -9.45
C PHE A 184 -5.27 4.19 -8.69
N ILE A 185 -4.24 4.57 -9.46
CA ILE A 185 -2.89 4.88 -8.98
C ILE A 185 -2.34 6.05 -9.78
N THR A 186 -1.37 6.76 -9.20
CA THR A 186 -0.47 7.61 -9.98
C THR A 186 0.68 6.74 -10.50
N LEU A 187 0.85 6.68 -11.82
CA LEU A 187 1.89 5.88 -12.46
C LEU A 187 3.28 6.41 -12.10
N ASP A 188 4.19 5.52 -11.75
CA ASP A 188 5.62 5.83 -11.62
C ASP A 188 6.37 5.25 -12.82
N LEU A 189 6.78 6.14 -13.73
CA LEU A 189 7.35 5.77 -15.03
C LEU A 189 8.87 5.80 -14.99
N LEU A 190 9.47 4.79 -15.63
CA LEU A 190 10.89 4.81 -15.98
C LEU A 190 11.17 5.93 -16.99
N SER A 191 12.45 6.27 -17.18
CA SER A 191 12.86 7.23 -18.22
C SER A 191 12.41 6.82 -19.64
N SER A 192 12.24 5.52 -19.88
CA SER A 192 11.69 4.98 -21.13
C SER A 192 10.17 5.16 -21.29
N GLY A 193 9.44 5.49 -20.22
CA GLY A 193 7.97 5.50 -20.17
C GLY A 193 7.36 4.17 -19.72
N GLY A 194 8.17 3.12 -19.57
CA GLY A 194 7.70 1.83 -19.04
C GLY A 194 7.33 1.92 -17.57
N LEU A 195 6.45 1.03 -17.11
CA LEU A 195 6.04 0.98 -15.71
C LEU A 195 7.26 0.69 -14.81
N GLY A 196 7.43 1.46 -13.73
CA GLY A 196 8.52 1.31 -12.77
C GLY A 196 8.61 -0.09 -12.15
N ASN A 197 9.81 -0.48 -11.74
CA ASN A 197 10.10 -1.76 -11.09
C ASN A 197 10.00 -1.70 -9.56
N SER A 198 9.41 -0.64 -8.99
CA SER A 198 9.30 -0.52 -7.53
C SER A 198 8.56 -1.73 -6.96
N THR A 199 9.27 -2.49 -6.12
CA THR A 199 8.72 -3.64 -5.38
C THR A 199 8.01 -3.19 -4.11
N ALA A 200 8.10 -1.91 -3.74
CA ALA A 200 7.40 -1.32 -2.61
C ALA A 200 5.90 -1.04 -2.91
N GLY A 201 5.42 -1.41 -4.10
CA GLY A 201 4.04 -1.22 -4.52
C GLY A 201 3.56 -2.33 -5.45
N SER A 202 2.36 -2.14 -5.98
CA SER A 202 1.66 -3.17 -6.77
C SER A 202 2.16 -3.33 -8.21
N ASN A 203 3.17 -2.56 -8.64
CA ASN A 203 3.61 -2.50 -10.03
C ASN A 203 4.01 -3.87 -10.58
N LEU A 204 4.73 -4.69 -9.80
CA LEU A 204 5.11 -6.02 -10.26
C LEU A 204 3.90 -6.95 -10.46
N ALA A 205 2.90 -6.87 -9.57
CA ALA A 205 1.65 -7.60 -9.72
C ALA A 205 0.88 -7.14 -10.98
N TYR A 206 0.83 -5.84 -11.26
CA TYR A 206 0.22 -5.31 -12.48
C TYR A 206 0.96 -5.76 -13.75
N LYS A 207 2.29 -5.87 -13.72
CA LYS A 207 3.07 -6.41 -14.85
C LYS A 207 2.72 -7.87 -15.14
N VAL A 208 2.60 -8.70 -14.10
CA VAL A 208 2.22 -10.11 -14.24
C VAL A 208 0.79 -10.23 -14.76
N GLN A 209 -0.14 -9.43 -14.23
CA GLN A 209 -1.52 -9.38 -14.70
C GLN A 209 -1.60 -9.00 -16.19
N LEU A 210 -0.93 -7.92 -16.60
CA LEU A 210 -0.85 -7.50 -18.00
C LEU A 210 -0.19 -8.55 -18.89
N HIS A 211 0.81 -9.26 -18.38
CA HIS A 211 1.44 -10.38 -19.10
C HIS A 211 0.45 -11.49 -19.41
N ILE A 212 -0.33 -11.93 -18.41
CA ILE A 212 -1.33 -12.97 -18.57
C ILE A 212 -2.39 -12.54 -19.60
N TYR A 213 -2.86 -11.28 -19.53
CA TYR A 213 -3.78 -10.75 -20.53
C TYR A 213 -3.19 -10.71 -21.93
N ASN A 214 -1.96 -10.20 -22.07
CA ASN A 214 -1.33 -10.07 -23.38
C ASN A 214 -1.04 -11.42 -24.03
N ARG A 215 -0.70 -12.45 -23.22
CA ARG A 215 -0.51 -13.83 -23.67
C ARG A 215 -1.82 -14.45 -24.16
N ALA A 216 -2.90 -14.30 -23.40
CA ALA A 216 -4.23 -14.79 -23.79
C ALA A 216 -4.74 -14.07 -25.05
N LEU A 217 -4.56 -12.75 -25.12
CA LEU A 217 -4.91 -11.96 -26.30
C LEU A 217 -4.12 -12.40 -27.53
N ALA A 218 -2.82 -12.65 -27.38
CA ALA A 218 -1.95 -13.05 -28.47
C ALA A 218 -2.40 -14.36 -29.13
N ARG A 219 -2.80 -15.34 -28.31
CA ARG A 219 -3.39 -16.59 -28.77
C ARG A 219 -4.65 -16.32 -29.60
N LEU A 220 -5.52 -15.46 -29.10
CA LEU A 220 -6.83 -15.19 -29.70
C LEU A 220 -6.73 -14.49 -31.06
N GLN A 221 -5.80 -13.54 -31.21
CA GLN A 221 -5.64 -12.76 -32.44
C GLN A 221 -4.50 -13.26 -33.36
N GLY A 222 -3.75 -14.27 -32.95
CA GLY A 222 -2.61 -14.82 -33.71
C GLY A 222 -1.39 -13.90 -33.81
N TYR A 223 -1.32 -12.86 -32.98
CA TYR A 223 -0.22 -11.89 -32.93
C TYR A 223 0.01 -11.45 -31.49
N LEU A 224 1.27 -11.51 -31.02
CA LEU A 224 1.66 -11.01 -29.69
C LEU A 224 2.05 -9.53 -29.78
N PRO A 225 1.25 -8.61 -29.23
CA PRO A 225 1.65 -7.21 -29.14
C PRO A 225 2.92 -7.07 -28.29
N PRO A 226 3.91 -6.27 -28.72
CA PRO A 226 5.15 -6.09 -27.98
C PRO A 226 4.95 -5.38 -26.65
N ARG A 227 3.79 -4.76 -26.43
CA ARG A 227 3.45 -3.99 -25.24
C ARG A 227 2.01 -4.22 -24.81
N ALA A 228 1.81 -4.29 -23.50
CA ALA A 228 0.53 -4.11 -22.84
C ALA A 228 0.61 -2.87 -21.93
N PHE A 229 -0.53 -2.24 -21.65
CA PHE A 229 -0.55 -0.90 -21.07
C PHE A 229 -1.34 -0.82 -19.76
N LEU A 230 -0.88 0.06 -18.88
CA LEU A 230 -1.57 0.47 -17.66
C LEU A 230 -1.98 1.94 -17.79
N LEU A 231 -3.24 2.23 -17.54
CA LEU A 231 -3.77 3.58 -17.40
C LEU A 231 -3.92 3.89 -15.91
N GLY A 232 -3.33 5.00 -15.48
CA GLY A 232 -3.48 5.52 -14.12
C GLY A 232 -4.16 6.87 -14.11
N ARG A 233 -4.49 7.39 -12.93
CA ARG A 233 -5.13 8.70 -12.75
C ARG A 233 -4.20 9.89 -13.07
N GLY A 234 -2.93 9.62 -13.30
CA GLY A 234 -1.86 10.58 -13.55
C GLY A 234 -0.52 9.85 -13.54
N TRP A 235 0.58 10.58 -13.73
CA TRP A 235 1.91 9.98 -13.86
C TRP A 235 3.02 10.87 -13.30
N LYS A 236 4.13 10.23 -12.92
CA LYS A 236 5.41 10.86 -12.59
C LYS A 236 6.51 10.16 -13.37
N GLN A 237 7.53 10.91 -13.78
CA GLN A 237 8.69 10.39 -14.50
C GLN A 237 9.96 11.03 -13.93
N GLY A 238 10.56 10.36 -12.94
CA GLY A 238 11.59 10.94 -12.11
C GLY A 238 11.08 12.14 -11.31
N THR A 239 11.97 13.09 -10.99
CA THR A 239 11.65 14.28 -10.17
C THR A 239 11.27 15.51 -10.99
N ARG A 240 11.33 15.42 -12.32
CA ARG A 240 11.25 16.60 -13.22
C ARG A 240 9.96 16.70 -14.01
N ALA A 241 9.20 15.61 -14.13
CA ALA A 241 8.01 15.57 -14.95
C ALA A 241 6.90 14.79 -14.25
N SER A 242 5.71 15.34 -14.29
CA SER A 242 4.47 14.73 -13.83
C SER A 242 3.30 15.26 -14.65
N GLY A 243 2.21 14.52 -14.66
CA GLY A 243 0.94 14.93 -15.23
C GLY A 243 -0.22 14.39 -14.43
N ASP A 244 -1.32 15.12 -14.46
CA ASP A 244 -2.48 14.91 -13.61
C ASP A 244 -3.70 14.42 -14.39
N SER A 245 -3.57 14.21 -15.70
CA SER A 245 -4.64 13.62 -16.51
C SER A 245 -4.37 12.14 -16.78
N CYS A 246 -5.44 11.34 -16.72
CA CYS A 246 -5.40 9.92 -17.06
C CYS A 246 -5.26 9.65 -18.57
N MET A 247 -5.43 10.69 -19.40
CA MET A 247 -5.29 10.63 -20.85
C MET A 247 -3.91 11.05 -21.36
N ASP A 248 -3.03 11.50 -20.46
CA ASP A 248 -1.72 12.03 -20.86
C ASP A 248 -0.75 10.94 -21.32
N LYS A 249 -0.65 9.84 -20.55
CA LYS A 249 0.32 8.76 -20.78
C LYS A 249 -0.19 7.42 -20.28
N LEU A 250 0.12 6.39 -21.06
CA LEU A 250 0.06 5.00 -20.62
C LEU A 250 1.44 4.55 -20.12
N ALA A 251 1.47 3.77 -19.04
CA ALA A 251 2.66 3.01 -18.69
C ALA A 251 2.66 1.71 -19.49
N PHE A 252 3.77 1.35 -20.13
CA PHE A 252 3.85 0.08 -20.86
C PHE A 252 4.62 -0.99 -20.07
N VAL A 253 4.29 -2.24 -20.37
CA VAL A 253 5.02 -3.45 -20.01
C VAL A 253 5.47 -4.11 -21.30
N GLU A 254 6.77 -4.37 -21.45
CA GLU A 254 7.32 -4.93 -22.68
C GLU A 254 7.28 -6.46 -22.68
N HIS A 255 6.93 -7.02 -23.83
CA HIS A 255 6.80 -8.45 -24.11
C HIS A 255 7.67 -8.82 -25.32
N HIS A 256 8.98 -8.60 -25.21
CA HIS A 256 9.97 -9.00 -26.22
C HIS A 256 10.76 -10.22 -25.72
N GLU A 257 11.50 -10.93 -26.58
CA GLU A 257 12.34 -12.09 -26.17
C GLU A 257 13.53 -11.75 -25.25
N ALA A 258 13.56 -10.58 -24.63
CA ALA A 258 14.61 -10.24 -23.68
C ALA A 258 14.51 -11.01 -22.36
N PRO A 259 15.64 -11.09 -21.63
CA PRO A 259 15.68 -11.68 -20.29
C PRO A 259 14.62 -11.15 -19.32
N SER A 260 14.22 -9.88 -19.44
CA SER A 260 13.18 -9.26 -18.59
C SER A 260 11.79 -9.84 -18.82
N SER A 261 11.43 -10.14 -20.06
CA SER A 261 10.15 -10.77 -20.41
C SER A 261 10.13 -12.24 -20.00
N LYS A 262 11.24 -12.95 -20.18
CA LYS A 262 11.39 -14.32 -19.70
C LYS A 262 11.18 -14.40 -18.17
N ALA A 263 11.81 -13.51 -17.42
CA ALA A 263 11.61 -13.42 -15.98
C ALA A 263 10.16 -13.05 -15.59
N LEU A 264 9.42 -12.33 -16.44
CA LEU A 264 8.02 -12.01 -16.19
C LEU A 264 7.09 -13.20 -16.45
N SER A 265 7.32 -13.95 -17.54
CA SER A 265 6.62 -15.20 -17.84
C SER A 265 6.83 -16.22 -16.73
N GLU A 266 8.08 -16.48 -16.35
CA GLU A 266 8.42 -17.42 -15.27
C GLU A 266 7.71 -17.06 -13.95
N ARG A 267 7.59 -15.75 -13.63
CA ARG A 267 6.85 -15.28 -12.46
C ARG A 267 5.35 -15.50 -12.57
N ALA A 268 4.77 -15.28 -13.75
CA ALA A 268 3.35 -15.53 -13.99
C ALA A 268 3.02 -17.02 -13.81
N ASP A 269 3.85 -17.90 -14.39
CA ASP A 269 3.66 -19.35 -14.32
C ASP A 269 3.86 -19.86 -12.88
N GLN A 270 4.93 -19.44 -12.19
CA GLN A 270 5.15 -19.78 -10.77
C GLN A 270 4.00 -19.33 -9.86
N ALA A 271 3.44 -18.14 -10.10
CA ALA A 271 2.32 -17.63 -9.31
C ALA A 271 1.03 -18.40 -9.60
N ALA A 272 0.79 -18.79 -10.86
CA ALA A 272 -0.35 -19.62 -11.21
C ALA A 272 -0.22 -21.02 -10.59
N ASP A 273 0.96 -21.63 -10.66
CA ASP A 273 1.24 -22.93 -10.06
C ASP A 273 1.06 -22.89 -8.54
N TRP A 274 1.54 -21.82 -7.88
CA TRP A 274 1.28 -21.62 -6.44
C TRP A 274 -0.21 -21.62 -6.12
N VAL A 275 -1.02 -20.86 -6.84
CA VAL A 275 -2.48 -20.79 -6.59
C VAL A 275 -3.12 -22.17 -6.77
N ARG A 276 -2.72 -22.94 -7.79
CA ARG A 276 -3.19 -24.32 -8.00
C ARG A 276 -2.79 -25.23 -6.83
N GLU A 277 -1.53 -25.16 -6.41
CA GLU A 277 -0.99 -25.95 -5.30
C GLU A 277 -1.70 -25.63 -3.98
N VAL A 278 -2.00 -24.37 -3.70
CA VAL A 278 -2.81 -23.98 -2.53
C VAL A 278 -4.17 -24.67 -2.58
N ARG A 279 -4.83 -24.66 -3.74
CA ARG A 279 -6.17 -25.25 -3.89
C ARG A 279 -6.15 -26.78 -3.76
N SER A 280 -5.18 -27.45 -4.38
CA SER A 280 -5.07 -28.91 -4.41
C SER A 280 -4.50 -29.51 -3.11
N ASN A 281 -3.40 -28.93 -2.62
CA ASN A 281 -2.55 -29.52 -1.60
C ASN A 281 -2.46 -28.67 -0.32
N GLY A 282 -2.96 -27.43 -0.32
CA GLY A 282 -2.78 -26.48 0.78
C GLY A 282 -3.30 -26.96 2.14
N HIS A 283 -4.29 -27.84 2.16
CA HIS A 283 -4.83 -28.44 3.38
C HIS A 283 -3.81 -29.32 4.13
N LEU A 284 -2.78 -29.82 3.43
CA LEU A 284 -1.70 -30.65 4.00
C LEU A 284 -0.58 -29.82 4.67
N TRP A 285 -0.63 -28.50 4.56
CA TRP A 285 0.42 -27.61 5.05
C TRP A 285 0.01 -26.94 6.35
N ASP A 286 0.99 -26.48 7.12
CA ASP A 286 0.79 -25.79 8.39
C ASP A 286 1.73 -24.58 8.48
N ALA A 287 1.21 -23.44 8.92
CA ALA A 287 2.02 -22.25 9.17
C ALA A 287 2.75 -22.28 10.52
N LEU A 288 2.31 -23.16 11.44
CA LEU A 288 2.79 -23.25 12.82
C LEU A 288 2.96 -24.72 13.25
N PRO A 289 3.87 -25.03 14.20
CA PRO A 289 4.78 -24.11 14.91
C PRO A 289 5.94 -23.59 14.05
N GLU A 290 6.29 -24.33 12.99
CA GLU A 290 7.18 -23.87 11.93
C GLU A 290 6.44 -24.03 10.59
N PRO A 291 6.55 -23.06 9.67
CA PRO A 291 5.95 -23.18 8.34
C PRO A 291 6.46 -24.44 7.62
N SER A 292 5.54 -25.33 7.24
CA SER A 292 5.87 -26.56 6.51
C SER A 292 6.42 -26.30 5.11
N ARG A 293 6.31 -25.05 4.64
CA ARG A 293 6.75 -24.54 3.34
C ARG A 293 7.26 -23.10 3.48
N GLU A 294 8.16 -22.70 2.59
CA GLU A 294 8.72 -21.34 2.60
C GLU A 294 7.66 -20.27 2.27
N GLU A 295 6.70 -20.62 1.41
CA GLU A 295 5.61 -19.76 0.96
C GLU A 295 4.62 -19.43 2.10
N LEU A 296 4.59 -20.22 3.18
CA LEU A 296 3.77 -19.92 4.36
C LEU A 296 4.45 -19.00 5.36
N ARG A 297 5.66 -18.52 5.09
CA ARG A 297 6.34 -17.51 5.92
C ARG A 297 5.76 -16.13 5.64
N PRO A 298 5.26 -15.40 6.66
CA PRO A 298 4.62 -14.11 6.46
C PRO A 298 5.60 -13.05 5.97
N ASN A 299 5.06 -12.06 5.27
CA ASN A 299 5.71 -10.76 5.11
C ASN A 299 5.18 -9.81 6.19
N ALA A 300 5.90 -9.59 7.29
CA ALA A 300 5.39 -8.83 8.44
C ALA A 300 5.02 -7.35 8.15
N ALA A 301 5.43 -6.81 7.01
CA ALA A 301 5.08 -5.46 6.55
C ALA A 301 3.98 -5.47 5.46
N GLY A 302 3.38 -6.64 5.19
CA GLY A 302 2.33 -6.81 4.19
C GLY A 302 0.98 -6.23 4.63
N ASP A 303 0.06 -6.11 3.68
CA ASP A 303 -1.35 -5.86 3.98
C ASP A 303 -2.05 -7.19 4.20
N HIS A 304 -2.40 -7.46 5.45
CA HIS A 304 -3.01 -8.71 5.86
C HIS A 304 -4.54 -8.65 5.91
N GLY A 305 -5.16 -7.52 5.55
CA GLY A 305 -6.62 -7.38 5.56
C GLY A 305 -7.24 -7.74 6.92
N ASP A 306 -8.13 -8.72 6.91
CA ASP A 306 -8.80 -9.30 8.07
C ASP A 306 -8.02 -10.48 8.69
N TRP A 307 -6.80 -10.77 8.25
CA TRP A 307 -5.91 -11.75 8.88
C TRP A 307 -4.79 -11.11 9.71
N LYS A 308 -4.89 -9.82 10.07
CA LYS A 308 -3.83 -9.08 10.77
C LYS A 308 -3.43 -9.78 12.07
N SER A 309 -4.39 -10.19 12.90
CA SER A 309 -4.09 -10.89 14.16
C SER A 309 -3.49 -12.28 13.93
N ALA A 310 -3.97 -13.03 12.94
CA ALA A 310 -3.44 -14.35 12.60
C ALA A 310 -1.98 -14.25 12.12
N VAL A 311 -1.68 -13.32 11.22
CA VAL A 311 -0.32 -13.10 10.73
C VAL A 311 0.60 -12.61 11.86
N LYS A 312 0.12 -11.73 12.74
CA LYS A 312 0.86 -11.30 13.93
C LYS A 312 1.24 -12.48 14.83
N ASP A 313 0.30 -13.40 15.10
CA ASP A 313 0.60 -14.63 15.86
C ASP A 313 1.67 -15.49 15.16
N ILE A 314 1.57 -15.67 13.84
CA ILE A 314 2.55 -16.44 13.08
C ILE A 314 3.94 -15.78 13.17
N VAL A 315 4.03 -14.47 12.97
CA VAL A 315 5.29 -13.70 13.05
C VAL A 315 5.93 -13.86 14.43
N GLU A 316 5.14 -13.70 15.51
CA GLU A 316 5.62 -13.79 16.88
C GLU A 316 6.11 -15.20 17.24
N ARG A 317 5.35 -16.24 16.86
CA ARG A 317 5.66 -17.63 17.22
C ARG A 317 6.79 -18.25 16.41
N THR A 318 6.98 -17.81 15.16
CA THR A 318 8.07 -18.31 14.30
C THR A 318 9.35 -17.50 14.45
N GLY A 319 9.28 -16.31 15.04
CA GLY A 319 10.37 -15.34 15.05
C GLY A 319 10.74 -14.91 13.63
N GLU A 320 9.73 -14.62 12.81
CA GLU A 320 9.90 -14.30 11.38
C GLU A 320 10.86 -13.12 11.16
N LEU A 321 11.79 -13.28 10.21
CA LEU A 321 12.85 -12.32 9.94
C LEU A 321 12.34 -10.99 9.37
N THR A 322 11.26 -11.00 8.59
CA THR A 322 10.70 -9.77 7.99
C THR A 322 10.10 -8.80 9.02
N ALA A 323 9.92 -9.21 10.28
CA ALA A 323 9.55 -8.31 11.37
C ALA A 323 10.67 -7.33 11.74
N LEU A 324 11.92 -7.66 11.41
CA LEU A 324 13.09 -6.85 11.74
C LEU A 324 13.21 -5.65 10.80
N TRP A 325 13.56 -4.51 11.38
CA TRP A 325 13.91 -3.31 10.62
C TRP A 325 14.98 -3.58 9.55
N GLN A 326 14.70 -3.14 8.31
CA GLN A 326 15.57 -3.27 7.12
C GLN A 326 15.74 -4.69 6.55
N VAL A 327 14.96 -5.67 7.01
CA VAL A 327 14.96 -7.04 6.47
C VAL A 327 13.73 -7.23 5.57
N SER A 328 13.94 -7.18 4.26
CA SER A 328 12.89 -7.44 3.27
C SER A 328 12.70 -8.94 3.02
N VAL A 329 11.62 -9.32 2.33
CA VAL A 329 11.37 -10.71 1.90
C VAL A 329 12.58 -11.29 1.15
N ASN A 330 13.22 -10.53 0.26
CA ASN A 330 14.41 -11.01 -0.47
C ASN A 330 15.58 -11.33 0.47
N LYS A 331 15.89 -10.44 1.41
CA LYS A 331 16.93 -10.67 2.42
C LYS A 331 16.61 -11.86 3.32
N ARG A 332 15.34 -12.04 3.68
CA ARG A 332 14.86 -13.21 4.41
C ARG A 332 15.08 -14.50 3.62
N ARG A 333 14.79 -14.52 2.31
CA ARG A 333 15.04 -15.69 1.45
C ARG A 333 16.53 -16.06 1.40
N GLU A 334 17.40 -15.07 1.28
CA GLU A 334 18.85 -15.27 1.34
C GLU A 334 19.31 -15.87 2.68
N ALA A 335 18.77 -15.37 3.80
CA ALA A 335 19.04 -15.91 5.13
C ALA A 335 18.51 -17.35 5.31
N ASN A 336 17.29 -17.62 4.85
CA ASN A 336 16.70 -18.97 4.88
C ASN A 336 17.54 -19.98 4.09
N ALA A 337 18.11 -19.59 2.95
CA ALA A 337 19.00 -20.44 2.15
C ALA A 337 20.30 -20.82 2.89
N MET A 338 20.70 -20.02 3.89
CA MET A 338 21.80 -20.33 4.82
C MET A 338 21.32 -21.11 6.07
N GLY A 339 20.06 -21.52 6.11
CA GLY A 339 19.43 -22.20 7.22
C GLY A 339 19.11 -21.29 8.42
N ILE A 340 19.01 -19.97 8.22
CA ILE A 340 18.67 -18.99 9.26
C ILE A 340 17.21 -18.60 9.07
N ALA A 341 16.31 -19.24 9.82
CA ALA A 341 14.86 -19.12 9.64
C ALA A 341 14.15 -18.22 10.65
N SER A 342 14.85 -17.81 11.71
CA SER A 342 14.29 -17.03 12.82
C SER A 342 15.27 -15.97 13.28
N TRP A 343 14.77 -14.80 13.69
CA TRP A 343 15.61 -13.78 14.29
C TRP A 343 16.18 -14.21 15.64
N GLN A 344 15.68 -15.29 16.24
CA GLN A 344 16.22 -15.86 17.47
C GLN A 344 17.51 -16.66 17.24
N ASP A 345 17.79 -17.07 16.00
CA ASP A 345 19.03 -17.78 15.65
C ASP A 345 20.25 -16.89 15.90
N ALA A 346 21.26 -17.39 16.62
CA ALA A 346 22.49 -16.65 16.89
C ALA A 346 23.23 -16.20 15.61
N ARG A 347 23.03 -16.92 14.49
CA ARG A 347 23.59 -16.60 13.18
C ARG A 347 22.83 -15.49 12.45
N ALA A 348 21.62 -15.11 12.88
CA ALA A 348 20.96 -13.92 12.34
C ALA A 348 21.73 -12.68 12.80
N THR A 349 22.71 -12.25 12.00
CA THR A 349 23.51 -11.05 12.20
C THR A 349 23.18 -10.05 11.09
N PRO A 350 23.50 -8.74 11.23
CA PRO A 350 23.26 -7.81 10.13
C PRO A 350 23.90 -8.23 8.81
N GLU A 351 25.10 -8.82 8.86
CA GLU A 351 25.79 -9.36 7.68
C GLU A 351 25.00 -10.49 7.03
N ASN A 352 24.61 -11.51 7.79
CA ASN A 352 23.84 -12.66 7.28
C ASN A 352 22.41 -12.29 6.87
N LEU A 353 21.88 -11.16 7.35
CA LEU A 353 20.58 -10.63 6.96
C LEU A 353 20.69 -9.58 5.83
N GLY A 354 21.87 -9.38 5.24
CA GLY A 354 22.06 -8.43 4.13
C GLY A 354 21.80 -6.96 4.52
N VAL A 355 21.97 -6.61 5.80
CA VAL A 355 21.88 -5.24 6.31
C VAL A 355 23.29 -4.76 6.64
N THR A 356 23.90 -4.11 5.66
CA THR A 356 25.29 -3.64 5.71
C THR A 356 25.37 -2.12 5.80
N GLY A 357 26.56 -1.60 6.06
CA GLY A 357 26.85 -0.16 6.11
C GLY A 357 26.99 0.40 7.53
N PRO A 358 27.70 1.54 7.66
CA PRO A 358 28.18 2.05 8.96
C PRO A 358 27.07 2.55 9.88
N SER A 359 25.88 2.85 9.35
CA SER A 359 24.73 3.29 10.13
C SER A 359 23.66 2.21 10.31
N LEU A 360 23.41 1.39 9.28
CA LEU A 360 22.33 0.39 9.32
C LEU A 360 22.72 -0.85 10.13
N ALA A 361 23.94 -1.38 9.91
CA ALA A 361 24.37 -2.63 10.56
C ALA A 361 24.42 -2.51 12.09
N PRO A 362 25.00 -1.45 12.70
CA PRO A 362 25.01 -1.30 14.15
C PRO A 362 23.60 -1.20 14.77
N ARG A 363 22.67 -0.54 14.07
CA ARG A 363 21.27 -0.41 14.51
C ARG A 363 20.55 -1.74 14.57
N LEU A 364 20.64 -2.53 13.50
CA LEU A 364 20.03 -3.86 13.50
C LEU A 364 20.72 -4.79 14.51
N HIS A 365 22.04 -4.70 14.65
CA HIS A 365 22.75 -5.48 15.66
C HIS A 365 22.24 -5.18 17.07
N ALA A 366 22.13 -3.90 17.44
CA ALA A 366 21.60 -3.50 18.74
C ALA A 366 20.15 -3.98 18.96
N LEU A 367 19.32 -3.93 17.91
CA LEU A 367 17.95 -4.41 17.96
C LEU A 367 17.87 -5.91 18.22
N LEU A 368 18.70 -6.70 17.53
CA LEU A 368 18.80 -8.15 17.73
C LEU A 368 19.29 -8.48 19.15
N GLU A 369 20.34 -7.81 19.61
CA GLU A 369 20.88 -7.97 20.97
C GLU A 369 19.84 -7.64 22.05
N ALA A 370 19.07 -6.57 21.88
CA ALA A 370 18.02 -6.19 22.81
C ALA A 370 16.91 -7.25 22.86
N ASN A 371 16.43 -7.73 21.71
CA ASN A 371 15.32 -8.68 21.63
C ASN A 371 15.71 -10.12 22.01
N ARG A 372 16.98 -10.51 21.86
CA ARG A 372 17.47 -11.82 22.32
C ARG A 372 17.86 -11.84 23.80
N SER A 373 18.10 -10.67 24.39
CA SER A 373 18.42 -10.59 25.81
C SER A 373 17.23 -11.00 26.68
N GLN A 374 17.50 -11.81 27.71
CA GLN A 374 16.49 -12.14 28.70
C GLN A 374 16.22 -10.91 29.59
N PRO A 375 14.96 -10.69 30.00
CA PRO A 375 14.67 -9.74 31.06
C PRO A 375 15.37 -10.17 32.36
N PRO A 376 15.64 -9.26 33.29
CA PRO A 376 16.18 -9.61 34.60
C PRO A 376 15.25 -10.61 35.31
N GLU A 377 15.81 -11.57 36.05
CA GLU A 377 15.05 -12.47 36.92
C GLU A 377 15.36 -12.21 38.41
N PRO A 378 14.34 -11.95 39.26
CA PRO A 378 12.92 -11.79 38.92
C PRO A 378 12.66 -10.52 38.09
N CYS A 379 11.63 -10.54 37.24
CA CYS A 379 11.27 -9.39 36.40
C CYS A 379 10.84 -8.21 37.30
N PRO A 380 11.56 -7.07 37.29
CA PRO A 380 11.19 -5.93 38.10
C PRO A 380 9.93 -5.24 37.55
N PRO A 381 9.16 -4.50 38.38
CA PRO A 381 8.03 -3.72 37.90
C PRO A 381 8.40 -2.68 36.83
N LYS A 382 9.64 -2.16 36.87
CA LYS A 382 10.23 -1.29 35.85
C LYS A 382 11.55 -1.88 35.38
N ASP A 383 11.61 -2.30 34.14
CA ASP A 383 12.79 -2.94 33.56
C ASP A 383 13.66 -1.92 32.80
N LEU A 384 14.47 -1.16 33.54
CA LEU A 384 15.35 -0.13 32.98
C LEU A 384 16.37 -0.68 31.97
N THR A 385 16.61 -2.00 31.96
CA THR A 385 17.53 -2.64 31.01
C THR A 385 16.91 -2.87 29.63
N ALA A 386 15.59 -2.67 29.51
CA ALA A 386 14.87 -2.87 28.26
C ALA A 386 15.27 -1.83 27.20
N VAL A 387 15.70 -0.63 27.60
CA VAL A 387 16.14 0.43 26.68
C VAL A 387 17.67 0.49 26.63
N ARG A 388 18.23 0.52 25.43
CA ARG A 388 19.68 0.62 25.18
C ARG A 388 19.94 1.69 24.11
N PRO A 389 21.15 2.31 24.06
CA PRO A 389 22.27 2.15 24.99
C PRO A 389 22.01 2.86 26.34
N SER A 390 22.79 2.55 27.38
CA SER A 390 22.65 3.19 28.71
C SER A 390 22.98 4.69 28.74
N ARG A 391 23.60 5.22 27.68
CA ARG A 391 23.92 6.64 27.55
C ARG A 391 23.79 7.06 26.09
N ILE A 392 23.10 8.17 25.84
CA ILE A 392 22.87 8.70 24.50
C ILE A 392 23.53 10.08 24.37
N GLU A 393 24.57 10.18 23.54
CA GLU A 393 25.31 11.44 23.33
C GLU A 393 24.83 12.24 22.12
N VAL A 394 24.14 11.59 21.18
CA VAL A 394 23.72 12.28 19.95
C VAL A 394 22.67 13.33 20.27
N ALA A 395 22.89 14.55 19.73
CA ALA A 395 22.04 15.72 19.94
C ALA A 395 21.74 16.03 21.43
N ARG A 396 22.59 15.57 22.37
CA ARG A 396 22.31 15.65 23.81
C ARG A 396 22.05 17.07 24.30
N SER A 397 22.78 18.06 23.79
CA SER A 397 22.56 19.48 24.12
C SER A 397 21.20 20.01 23.67
N GLN A 398 20.55 19.32 22.73
CA GLN A 398 19.21 19.66 22.30
C GLN A 398 18.20 19.04 23.26
N TRP A 399 18.18 17.72 23.43
CA TRP A 399 17.04 17.05 24.07
C TRP A 399 17.22 16.69 25.55
N ALA A 400 18.44 16.60 26.08
CA ALA A 400 18.65 16.03 27.42
C ALA A 400 18.25 16.94 28.57
N GLU A 401 18.42 18.25 28.43
CA GLU A 401 17.87 19.22 29.36
C GLU A 401 16.40 19.45 29.04
N THR A 402 15.54 19.45 30.06
CA THR A 402 14.12 19.80 29.91
C THR A 402 13.99 21.31 29.85
N PRO A 403 13.69 21.91 28.69
CA PRO A 403 13.43 23.33 28.62
C PRO A 403 12.10 23.69 29.30
N PRO A 404 11.83 24.97 29.58
CA PRO A 404 10.59 25.40 30.21
C PRO A 404 9.32 25.03 29.42
N LEU A 405 9.42 24.95 28.08
CA LEU A 405 8.29 24.65 27.20
C LEU A 405 8.76 23.89 25.96
N GLU A 406 8.02 22.83 25.63
CA GLU A 406 8.05 22.06 24.38
C GLU A 406 6.62 21.68 24.01
N PHE A 407 6.37 21.58 22.71
CA PHE A 407 5.15 21.04 22.15
C PHE A 407 5.43 19.67 21.54
N PHE A 408 4.51 18.73 21.73
CA PHE A 408 4.49 17.42 21.11
C PHE A 408 3.33 17.40 20.13
N VAL A 409 3.64 17.21 18.85
CA VAL A 409 2.72 17.52 17.75
C VAL A 409 2.57 16.33 16.84
N ASP A 410 1.32 16.01 16.50
CA ASP A 410 0.96 14.96 15.56
C ASP A 410 -0.20 15.42 14.67
N PHE A 411 -0.15 15.10 13.37
CA PHE A 411 -1.10 15.57 12.37
C PHE A 411 -1.85 14.39 11.75
N GLU A 412 -3.16 14.54 11.59
CA GLU A 412 -3.94 13.66 10.73
C GLU A 412 -4.25 14.34 9.40
N THR A 413 -4.06 13.60 8.32
CA THR A 413 -4.21 14.11 6.96
C THR A 413 -5.13 13.25 6.10
N VAL A 414 -5.77 13.88 5.13
CA VAL A 414 -6.39 13.21 3.99
C VAL A 414 -5.56 13.44 2.74
N SER A 415 -5.58 12.46 1.84
CA SER A 415 -4.92 12.55 0.53
C SER A 415 -5.92 12.90 -0.59
N ASN A 416 -5.46 12.97 -1.83
CA ASN A 416 -6.32 13.18 -2.99
C ASN A 416 -6.91 11.87 -3.56
N LEU A 417 -7.10 10.86 -2.72
CA LEU A 417 -7.68 9.57 -3.13
C LEU A 417 -9.21 9.55 -3.04
N ASP A 418 -9.84 10.45 -2.28
CA ASP A 418 -11.30 10.65 -2.33
C ASP A 418 -11.66 11.63 -3.44
N ASP A 419 -11.53 11.14 -4.67
CA ASP A 419 -11.90 11.83 -5.90
C ASP A 419 -13.35 11.48 -6.28
N ASP A 420 -14.14 12.46 -6.72
CA ASP A 420 -15.50 12.26 -7.24
C ASP A 420 -15.55 12.09 -8.77
N PHE A 421 -14.39 12.23 -9.42
CA PHE A 421 -14.17 12.10 -10.86
C PHE A 421 -15.00 13.06 -11.73
N SER A 422 -15.57 14.11 -11.15
CA SER A 422 -16.35 15.12 -11.88
C SER A 422 -15.51 15.90 -12.90
N ASN A 423 -14.19 15.97 -12.70
CA ASN A 423 -13.23 16.69 -13.54
C ASN A 423 -12.44 15.78 -14.51
N ILE A 424 -12.87 14.53 -14.70
CA ILE A 424 -12.18 13.58 -15.60
C ILE A 424 -11.98 14.21 -17.01
N PRO A 425 -10.78 14.16 -17.62
CA PRO A 425 -9.66 13.26 -17.35
C PRO A 425 -8.68 13.69 -16.26
N LEU A 426 -8.84 14.88 -15.67
CA LEU A 426 -7.96 15.37 -14.62
C LEU A 426 -8.29 14.71 -13.29
N LYS A 427 -7.26 14.31 -12.55
CA LYS A 427 -7.41 13.82 -11.17
C LYS A 427 -7.97 14.94 -10.29
N GLY A 428 -8.94 14.59 -9.45
CA GLY A 428 -9.44 15.41 -8.38
C GLY A 428 -8.92 14.95 -7.01
N GLY A 429 -9.79 15.09 -6.01
CA GLY A 429 -9.47 14.89 -4.60
C GLY A 429 -8.59 16.01 -4.04
N GLN A 430 -8.70 16.26 -2.74
CA GLN A 430 -7.99 17.35 -2.07
C GLN A 430 -7.18 16.83 -0.88
N PRO A 431 -5.84 16.93 -0.89
CA PRO A 431 -5.05 16.63 0.29
C PRO A 431 -5.13 17.79 1.30
N LEU A 432 -5.34 17.46 2.58
CA LEU A 432 -5.52 18.43 3.66
C LEU A 432 -5.02 17.85 4.99
N ILE A 433 -4.52 18.70 5.88
CA ILE A 433 -4.49 18.46 7.32
C ILE A 433 -5.90 18.73 7.85
N PHE A 434 -6.52 17.74 8.50
CA PHE A 434 -7.85 17.90 9.09
C PHE A 434 -7.83 17.86 10.62
N MET A 435 -6.73 17.42 11.22
CA MET A 435 -6.57 17.38 12.67
C MET A 435 -5.12 17.69 13.06
N ILE A 436 -4.95 18.48 14.11
CA ILE A 436 -3.65 18.76 14.73
C ILE A 436 -3.76 18.48 16.22
N GLY A 437 -2.98 17.53 16.72
CA GLY A 437 -2.74 17.32 18.15
C GLY A 437 -1.58 18.17 18.62
N CYS A 438 -1.73 18.79 19.79
CA CYS A 438 -0.67 19.58 20.41
C CYS A 438 -0.67 19.38 21.93
N GLY A 439 0.32 18.65 22.43
CA GLY A 439 0.53 18.42 23.84
C GLY A 439 1.69 19.23 24.41
N HIS A 440 1.60 19.66 25.68
CA HIS A 440 2.69 20.32 26.39
C HIS A 440 2.62 20.06 27.91
N ILE A 441 3.70 20.39 28.61
CA ILE A 441 3.72 20.42 30.07
C ILE A 441 3.60 21.84 30.57
N GLU A 442 2.66 22.07 31.48
CA GLU A 442 2.52 23.31 32.24
C GLU A 442 2.24 22.96 33.70
N ASN A 443 3.02 23.53 34.62
CA ASN A 443 2.95 23.25 36.06
C ASN A 443 3.06 21.76 36.42
N GLY A 444 3.91 21.02 35.68
CA GLY A 444 4.15 19.60 35.91
C GLY A 444 2.99 18.68 35.48
N ARG A 445 2.00 19.19 34.75
CA ARG A 445 0.87 18.42 34.24
C ARG A 445 0.86 18.43 32.72
N TRP A 446 0.39 17.33 32.15
CA TRP A 446 0.11 17.20 30.72
C TRP A 446 -1.16 17.97 30.37
N HIS A 447 -1.05 18.81 29.35
CA HIS A 447 -2.16 19.49 28.72
C HIS A 447 -2.14 19.14 27.24
N PHE A 448 -3.31 18.83 26.70
CA PHE A 448 -3.49 18.47 25.30
C PHE A 448 -4.64 19.28 24.72
N GLU A 449 -4.40 19.85 23.55
CA GLU A 449 -5.41 20.49 22.72
C GLU A 449 -5.40 19.84 21.34
N CYS A 450 -6.59 19.65 20.76
CA CYS A 450 -6.75 19.08 19.43
C CYS A 450 -7.58 20.02 18.56
N PHE A 451 -7.05 20.36 17.40
CA PHE A 451 -7.68 21.26 16.44
C PHE A 451 -8.22 20.44 15.27
N THR A 452 -9.52 20.17 15.27
CA THR A 452 -10.21 19.44 14.20
C THR A 452 -10.91 20.43 13.26
N ALA A 453 -10.77 20.22 11.96
CA ALA A 453 -11.49 20.96 10.94
C ALA A 453 -13.00 20.71 11.04
N ASP A 454 -13.83 21.71 10.75
CA ASP A 454 -15.28 21.53 10.80
C ASP A 454 -15.77 20.66 9.62
N GLN A 455 -15.08 20.74 8.48
CA GLN A 455 -15.29 19.94 7.27
C GLN A 455 -13.97 19.80 6.51
N LEU A 456 -13.87 18.83 5.60
CA LEU A 456 -12.69 18.65 4.75
C LEU A 456 -12.65 19.69 3.62
N ALA A 457 -12.18 20.89 3.94
CA ALA A 457 -12.02 21.99 2.99
C ALA A 457 -10.76 22.83 3.29
N GLU A 458 -10.18 23.44 2.25
CA GLU A 458 -8.99 24.27 2.37
C GLU A 458 -9.12 25.42 3.41
N PRO A 459 -10.23 26.19 3.45
CA PRO A 459 -10.38 27.23 4.48
C PRO A 459 -10.39 26.69 5.92
N GLU A 460 -10.90 25.48 6.13
CA GLU A 460 -10.96 24.86 7.46
C GLU A 460 -9.60 24.36 7.92
N GLU A 461 -8.81 23.81 7.00
CA GLU A 461 -7.41 23.49 7.29
C GLU A 461 -6.66 24.75 7.72
N ALA A 462 -6.81 25.85 6.98
CA ALA A 462 -6.15 27.10 7.35
C ALA A 462 -6.63 27.60 8.72
N ALA A 463 -7.93 27.47 9.02
CA ALA A 463 -8.49 27.86 10.31
C ALA A 463 -7.92 27.02 11.48
N ILE A 464 -7.72 25.71 11.31
CA ILE A 464 -7.14 24.88 12.37
C ILE A 464 -5.66 25.16 12.58
N ILE A 465 -4.91 25.45 11.51
CA ILE A 465 -3.50 25.85 11.60
C ILE A 465 -3.39 27.22 12.29
N ASP A 466 -4.25 28.20 11.94
CA ASP A 466 -4.32 29.49 12.63
C ASP A 466 -4.59 29.31 14.14
N ARG A 467 -5.59 28.50 14.50
CA ARG A 467 -5.91 28.20 15.91
C ARG A 467 -4.75 27.53 16.64
N TRP A 468 -4.06 26.60 15.98
CA TRP A 468 -2.89 25.92 16.55
C TRP A 468 -1.74 26.90 16.82
N HIS A 469 -1.43 27.79 15.88
CA HIS A 469 -0.41 28.84 16.06
C HIS A 469 -0.78 29.80 17.20
N VAL A 470 -2.04 30.24 17.25
CA VAL A 470 -2.54 31.10 18.34
C VAL A 470 -2.41 30.38 19.69
N HIS A 471 -2.74 29.10 19.76
CA HIS A 471 -2.59 28.30 20.97
C HIS A 471 -1.12 28.21 21.41
N MET A 472 -0.20 27.85 20.50
CA MET A 472 1.22 27.76 20.82
C MET A 472 1.78 29.11 21.29
N ALA A 473 1.41 30.21 20.64
CA ALA A 473 1.81 31.55 21.05
C ALA A 473 1.28 31.89 22.45
N ALA A 474 0.00 31.62 22.72
CA ALA A 474 -0.61 31.89 24.02
C ALA A 474 0.01 31.05 25.15
N VAL A 475 0.38 29.79 24.89
CA VAL A 475 1.09 28.95 25.85
C VAL A 475 2.51 29.44 26.06
N ARG A 476 3.25 29.76 25.00
CA ARG A 476 4.59 30.36 25.08
C ARG A 476 4.57 31.63 25.92
N ASP A 477 3.64 32.54 25.68
CA ASP A 477 3.56 33.83 26.37
C ASP A 477 3.18 33.67 27.86
N ARG A 478 2.54 32.55 28.26
CA ARG A 478 2.31 32.23 29.68
C ARG A 478 3.49 31.51 30.34
N VAL A 479 4.05 30.51 29.68
CA VAL A 479 4.98 29.54 30.28
C VAL A 479 6.44 29.96 30.11
N SER A 480 6.80 30.49 28.94
CA SER A 480 8.18 30.86 28.61
C SER A 480 8.22 32.02 27.61
N PRO A 481 7.88 33.26 28.05
CA PRO A 481 7.80 34.43 27.17
C PRO A 481 9.10 34.68 26.40
N GLY A 482 8.99 34.88 25.09
CA GLY A 482 10.13 35.17 24.21
C GLY A 482 11.02 33.97 23.87
N ALA A 483 10.70 32.78 24.34
CA ALA A 483 11.39 31.55 23.92
C ALA A 483 10.90 31.07 22.54
N ASP A 484 11.72 30.25 21.89
CA ASP A 484 11.37 29.54 20.65
C ASP A 484 11.24 28.03 20.95
N PRO A 485 10.12 27.60 21.56
CA PRO A 485 9.94 26.22 22.01
C PRO A 485 9.90 25.27 20.83
N ARG A 486 10.47 24.07 21.03
CA ARG A 486 10.44 23.03 19.99
C ARG A 486 9.04 22.49 19.76
N ALA A 487 8.72 22.22 18.50
CA ALA A 487 7.64 21.35 18.07
C ALA A 487 8.22 19.96 17.77
N ILE A 488 8.14 19.08 18.77
CA ILE A 488 8.66 17.72 18.72
C ILE A 488 7.64 16.84 18.01
N HIS A 489 8.12 16.08 17.04
CA HIS A 489 7.33 15.15 16.25
C HIS A 489 8.13 13.88 16.00
N TRP A 490 7.47 12.77 15.62
CA TRP A 490 8.17 11.49 15.55
C TRP A 490 9.06 11.42 14.32
N ALA A 491 8.57 11.77 13.13
CA ALA A 491 9.32 11.65 11.88
C ALA A 491 8.89 12.73 10.88
N HIS A 492 9.56 12.84 9.73
CA HIS A 492 9.30 13.90 8.73
C HIS A 492 7.85 14.19 8.25
N HIS A 493 6.83 13.40 8.57
CA HIS A 493 5.47 13.55 8.02
C HIS A 493 4.88 14.93 8.35
N GLU A 494 4.81 15.31 9.62
CA GLU A 494 4.18 16.56 10.07
C GLU A 494 4.81 17.78 9.38
N ARG A 495 6.14 17.81 9.29
CA ARG A 495 6.89 18.88 8.60
C ARG A 495 6.59 18.93 7.10
N THR A 496 6.47 17.79 6.44
CA THR A 496 6.15 17.71 5.00
C THR A 496 4.74 18.22 4.73
N GLU A 497 3.77 17.77 5.51
CA GLU A 497 2.36 18.16 5.36
C GLU A 497 2.17 19.64 5.69
N TYR A 498 2.85 20.15 6.74
CA TYR A 498 2.84 21.57 7.07
C TYR A 498 3.37 22.44 5.93
N ASN A 499 4.47 22.05 5.29
CA ASN A 499 5.01 22.79 4.16
C ASN A 499 4.07 22.74 2.95
N THR A 500 3.42 21.60 2.71
CA THR A 500 2.43 21.45 1.64
C THR A 500 1.18 22.31 1.91
N ALA A 501 0.76 22.44 3.17
CA ALA A 501 -0.30 23.38 3.56
C ALA A 501 0.13 24.83 3.36
N ARG A 502 1.38 25.20 3.71
CA ARG A 502 1.91 26.55 3.44
C ARG A 502 1.94 26.90 1.95
N ASP A 503 2.29 25.95 1.10
CA ASP A 503 2.28 26.14 -0.36
C ASP A 503 0.84 26.34 -0.89
N ARG A 504 -0.15 25.68 -0.27
CA ARG A 504 -1.57 25.85 -0.59
C ARG A 504 -2.16 27.16 -0.04
N HIS A 505 -1.61 27.70 1.06
CA HIS A 505 -2.07 28.93 1.72
C HIS A 505 -0.99 30.03 1.76
N PRO A 506 -0.55 30.54 0.61
CA PRO A 506 0.58 31.48 0.53
C PRO A 506 0.30 32.84 1.21
N ASP A 507 -0.96 33.21 1.42
CA ASP A 507 -1.39 34.45 2.06
C ASP A 507 -1.35 34.40 3.59
N LYS A 508 -1.36 33.20 4.18
CA LYS A 508 -1.38 33.01 5.64
C LYS A 508 -0.06 33.38 6.33
N ASN A 509 1.06 33.29 5.61
CA ASN A 509 2.39 33.67 6.10
C ASN A 509 2.77 33.06 7.47
N TRP A 510 2.34 31.82 7.75
CA TRP A 510 2.64 31.16 9.02
C TRP A 510 4.15 31.05 9.26
N GLU A 511 4.57 31.37 10.49
CA GLU A 511 5.94 31.16 10.95
C GLU A 511 6.24 29.66 10.98
N THR A 512 7.46 29.27 10.62
CA THR A 512 7.84 27.85 10.67
C THR A 512 8.10 27.46 12.12
N PRO A 513 7.39 26.46 12.68
CA PRO A 513 7.68 25.95 14.01
C PRO A 513 9.13 25.47 14.12
N ASN A 514 9.71 25.56 15.30
CA ASN A 514 11.02 25.00 15.60
C ASN A 514 10.94 23.46 15.67
N TRP A 515 10.83 22.82 14.52
CA TRP A 515 10.65 21.37 14.37
C TRP A 515 11.83 20.58 14.94
N PHE A 516 11.52 19.51 15.69
CA PHE A 516 12.51 18.57 16.20
C PHE A 516 12.08 17.12 15.93
N ASP A 517 12.78 16.43 15.03
CA ASP A 517 12.45 15.07 14.57
C ASP A 517 13.06 14.04 15.52
N LEU A 518 12.28 13.56 16.49
CA LEU A 518 12.79 12.69 17.56
C LEU A 518 13.37 11.37 17.03
N LEU A 519 12.76 10.80 15.98
CA LEU A 519 13.22 9.54 15.39
C LEU A 519 14.56 9.69 14.69
N ASN A 520 14.70 10.72 13.85
CA ASN A 520 15.85 10.86 12.96
C ASN A 520 16.97 11.70 13.56
N GLU A 521 16.72 12.47 14.62
CA GLU A 521 17.76 13.24 15.33
C GLU A 521 18.27 12.53 16.59
N VAL A 522 17.44 11.73 17.26
CA VAL A 522 17.81 11.07 18.54
C VAL A 522 17.78 9.55 18.42
N VAL A 523 16.62 8.95 18.14
CA VAL A 523 16.40 7.49 18.28
C VAL A 523 17.30 6.70 17.33
N LYS A 524 17.21 6.93 16.01
CA LYS A 524 18.03 6.20 15.03
C LYS A 524 19.52 6.55 15.16
N PRO A 525 19.94 7.83 15.22
CA PRO A 525 21.37 8.15 15.38
C PRO A 525 21.97 7.62 16.68
N GLY A 526 21.24 7.72 17.79
CA GLY A 526 21.65 7.20 19.10
C GLY A 526 21.55 5.67 19.21
N THR A 527 20.99 5.00 18.19
CA THR A 527 20.73 3.55 18.21
C THR A 527 19.89 3.15 19.43
N VAL A 528 18.87 3.96 19.73
CA VAL A 528 17.96 3.74 20.84
C VAL A 528 17.02 2.59 20.48
N VAL A 529 17.20 1.45 21.13
CA VAL A 529 16.44 0.22 20.90
C VAL A 529 15.74 -0.21 22.19
N VAL A 530 14.58 -0.84 22.05
CA VAL A 530 13.77 -1.32 23.17
C VAL A 530 13.56 -2.83 23.00
N ARG A 531 13.87 -3.63 24.02
CA ARG A 531 13.53 -5.06 24.03
C ARG A 531 12.01 -5.22 23.88
N GLY A 532 11.59 -6.03 22.91
CA GLY A 532 10.21 -6.20 22.49
C GLY A 532 9.84 -5.39 21.23
N ALA A 533 10.62 -4.38 20.86
CA ALA A 533 10.43 -3.61 19.63
C ALA A 533 11.33 -4.15 18.51
N HIS A 534 10.73 -4.58 17.40
CA HIS A 534 11.45 -5.12 16.23
C HIS A 534 11.74 -4.08 15.14
N ASN A 535 11.21 -2.86 15.33
CA ASN A 535 11.47 -1.70 14.49
C ASN A 535 11.40 -0.40 15.32
N PHE A 536 11.72 0.74 14.68
CA PHE A 536 11.74 2.07 15.29
C PHE A 536 10.44 2.87 15.08
N GLY A 537 9.31 2.21 14.79
CA GLY A 537 8.01 2.88 14.73
C GLY A 537 7.55 3.30 16.13
N LEU A 538 6.84 4.42 16.24
CA LEU A 538 6.41 4.99 17.51
C LEU A 538 5.59 3.99 18.33
N LYS A 539 4.55 3.40 17.72
CA LYS A 539 3.72 2.34 18.34
C LYS A 539 4.52 1.12 18.80
N SER A 540 5.50 0.66 18.01
CA SER A 540 6.37 -0.47 18.36
C SER A 540 7.21 -0.17 19.61
N MET A 541 7.84 1.00 19.65
CA MET A 541 8.65 1.43 20.80
C MET A 541 7.80 1.69 22.04
N ALA A 542 6.67 2.40 21.90
CA ALA A 542 5.77 2.69 23.00
C ALA A 542 5.21 1.42 23.64
N ASN A 543 4.71 0.47 22.85
CA ASN A 543 4.22 -0.82 23.37
C ASN A 543 5.29 -1.62 24.11
N ALA A 544 6.51 -1.64 23.58
CA ALA A 544 7.64 -2.31 24.23
C ALA A 544 8.02 -1.62 25.56
N MET A 545 8.04 -0.29 25.60
CA MET A 545 8.35 0.48 26.81
C MET A 545 7.24 0.37 27.86
N HIS A 546 5.96 0.36 27.46
CA HIS A 546 4.82 0.15 28.35
C HIS A 546 4.87 -1.27 28.95
N LYS A 547 5.12 -2.30 28.13
CA LYS A 547 5.29 -3.69 28.60
C LYS A 547 6.44 -3.84 29.61
N ALA A 548 7.47 -3.00 29.50
CA ALA A 548 8.60 -2.93 30.43
C ALA A 548 8.34 -2.03 31.67
N GLY A 549 7.14 -1.43 31.80
CA GLY A 549 6.76 -0.53 32.90
C GLY A 549 7.47 0.83 32.88
N LEU A 550 8.00 1.25 31.72
CA LEU A 550 8.84 2.45 31.58
C LEU A 550 8.05 3.70 31.22
N ILE A 551 6.88 3.52 30.61
CA ILE A 551 5.91 4.57 30.29
C ILE A 551 4.53 4.13 30.78
N ASP A 552 3.64 5.08 31.02
CA ASP A 552 2.34 4.81 31.63
C ASP A 552 1.25 4.56 30.58
N THR A 553 1.37 5.20 29.40
CA THR A 553 0.36 5.13 28.36
C THR A 553 0.37 3.76 27.68
N ASN A 554 -0.76 3.05 27.78
CA ASN A 554 -1.01 1.82 27.03
C ASN A 554 -1.60 2.15 25.67
N TRP A 555 -0.89 1.78 24.61
CA TRP A 555 -1.35 1.99 23.25
C TRP A 555 -2.18 0.80 22.77
N THR A 556 -3.47 0.82 23.09
CA THR A 556 -4.42 -0.19 22.62
C THR A 556 -4.66 -0.10 21.12
N GLU A 557 -5.13 -1.18 20.51
CA GLU A 557 -5.61 -1.09 19.12
C GLU A 557 -6.72 -0.04 19.04
N GLY A 558 -6.49 1.00 18.23
CA GLY A 558 -7.46 2.06 17.98
C GLY A 558 -8.43 1.68 16.86
N PRO A 559 -9.43 2.53 16.55
CA PRO A 559 -10.36 2.27 15.45
C PRO A 559 -9.67 2.24 14.06
N ALA A 560 -8.45 2.76 13.99
CA ALA A 560 -7.73 3.02 12.75
C ALA A 560 -6.23 3.23 13.01
N ASP A 561 -5.39 2.80 12.05
CA ASP A 561 -4.05 3.37 11.85
C ASP A 561 -4.15 4.66 11.01
N GLY A 562 -3.04 5.27 10.62
CA GLY A 562 -3.08 6.52 9.83
C GLY A 562 -3.87 6.41 8.51
N GLN A 563 -3.86 5.23 7.85
CA GLN A 563 -4.69 5.03 6.65
C GLN A 563 -6.17 4.90 7.01
N GLY A 564 -6.48 4.20 8.10
CA GLY A 564 -7.84 4.10 8.60
C GLY A 564 -8.40 5.43 9.09
N ALA A 565 -7.58 6.31 9.67
CA ALA A 565 -7.99 7.63 10.15
C ALA A 565 -8.36 8.53 8.96
N MET A 566 -7.58 8.48 7.89
CA MET A 566 -7.89 9.13 6.62
C MET A 566 -9.22 8.66 6.02
N VAL A 567 -9.48 7.34 6.00
CA VAL A 567 -10.77 6.79 5.51
C VAL A 567 -11.91 7.19 6.42
N GLY A 568 -11.69 7.17 7.73
CA GLY A 568 -12.65 7.62 8.73
C GLY A 568 -13.03 9.09 8.53
N ALA A 569 -12.07 9.96 8.22
CA ALA A 569 -12.32 11.36 7.90
C ALA A 569 -13.19 11.54 6.66
N TRP A 570 -12.92 10.81 5.56
CA TRP A 570 -13.78 10.84 4.38
C TRP A 570 -15.19 10.27 4.66
N THR A 571 -15.30 9.24 5.49
CA THR A 571 -16.59 8.72 5.94
C THR A 571 -17.37 9.79 6.70
N CYS A 572 -16.73 10.47 7.65
CA CYS A 572 -17.32 11.57 8.38
C CYS A 572 -17.76 12.70 7.44
N GLN A 573 -16.93 13.10 6.48
CA GLN A 573 -17.27 14.13 5.50
C GLN A 573 -18.53 13.77 4.67
N ARG A 574 -18.70 12.49 4.30
CA ARG A 574 -19.93 12.04 3.63
C ARG A 574 -21.16 12.13 4.54
N ASP A 575 -21.01 11.83 5.83
CA ASP A 575 -22.09 11.96 6.80
C ASP A 575 -22.51 13.43 7.02
N LEU A 576 -21.55 14.36 7.03
CA LEU A 576 -21.81 15.81 7.03
C LEU A 576 -22.59 16.22 5.78
N ALA A 577 -22.16 15.79 4.59
CA ALA A 577 -22.84 16.10 3.33
C ALA A 577 -24.28 15.57 3.27
N GLN A 578 -24.61 14.55 4.07
CA GLN A 578 -25.96 14.00 4.22
C GLN A 578 -26.77 14.66 5.34
N GLY A 579 -26.23 15.67 6.02
CA GLY A 579 -26.90 16.39 7.10
C GLY A 579 -27.00 15.60 8.41
N ARG A 580 -26.14 14.58 8.61
CA ARG A 580 -26.14 13.78 9.85
C ARG A 580 -25.41 14.46 11.01
N ALA A 581 -24.57 15.44 10.71
CA ALA A 581 -23.80 16.25 11.66
C ALA A 581 -23.52 17.64 11.07
N GLN A 582 -23.11 18.59 11.91
CA GLN A 582 -22.73 19.94 11.45
C GLN A 582 -21.22 20.07 11.27
N GLN A 583 -20.44 19.40 12.12
CA GLN A 583 -18.98 19.41 12.10
C GLN A 583 -18.42 18.00 12.18
N LEU A 584 -17.19 17.78 11.69
CA LEU A 584 -16.53 16.48 11.77
C LEU A 584 -16.48 15.96 13.21
N ILE A 585 -16.19 16.83 14.18
CA ILE A 585 -16.03 16.46 15.59
C ILE A 585 -17.34 16.02 16.29
N ASP A 586 -18.51 16.31 15.69
CA ASP A 586 -19.80 15.85 16.21
C ASP A 586 -19.97 14.33 16.06
N LEU A 587 -19.20 13.71 15.16
CA LEU A 587 -19.30 12.28 14.85
C LEU A 587 -18.41 11.45 15.77
N GLU A 588 -18.97 10.36 16.30
CA GLU A 588 -18.26 9.44 17.20
C GLU A 588 -16.93 8.95 16.62
N LEU A 589 -16.91 8.58 15.33
CA LEU A 589 -15.69 8.10 14.68
C LEU A 589 -14.58 9.16 14.69
N MET A 590 -14.91 10.44 14.48
CA MET A 590 -13.92 11.52 14.54
C MET A 590 -13.42 11.76 15.97
N GLN A 591 -14.29 11.58 16.99
CA GLN A 591 -13.88 11.66 18.40
C GLN A 591 -12.92 10.53 18.79
N GLN A 592 -13.10 9.33 18.22
CA GLN A 592 -12.18 8.22 18.42
C GLN A 592 -10.81 8.49 17.74
N ILE A 593 -10.80 9.06 16.52
CA ILE A 593 -9.56 9.50 15.85
C ILE A 593 -8.84 10.56 16.70
N ARG A 594 -9.58 11.56 17.22
CA ARG A 594 -9.02 12.57 18.15
C ARG A 594 -8.37 11.96 19.38
N SER A 595 -9.01 10.94 19.96
CA SER A 595 -8.49 10.26 21.15
C SER A 595 -7.19 9.51 20.84
N TYR A 596 -7.06 8.95 19.64
CA TYR A 596 -5.85 8.27 19.18
C TYR A 596 -4.69 9.26 18.94
N ASN A 597 -4.98 10.41 18.32
CA ASN A 597 -4.01 11.48 18.12
C ASN A 597 -3.44 12.06 19.44
N GLU A 598 -4.21 12.06 20.53
CA GLU A 598 -3.65 12.37 21.86
C GLU A 598 -2.61 11.34 22.32
N VAL A 599 -2.87 10.05 22.08
CA VAL A 599 -1.94 8.96 22.42
C VAL A 599 -0.61 9.16 21.68
N ASP A 600 -0.65 9.46 20.38
CA ASP A 600 0.54 9.76 19.57
C ASP A 600 1.39 10.89 20.19
N CYS A 601 0.74 12.00 20.59
CA CYS A 601 1.44 13.11 21.26
C CYS A 601 1.99 12.69 22.63
N LYS A 602 1.18 11.98 23.42
CA LYS A 602 1.48 11.63 24.81
C LYS A 602 2.65 10.67 24.94
N VAL A 603 2.68 9.62 24.11
CA VAL A 603 3.76 8.63 24.15
C VAL A 603 5.08 9.20 23.66
N MET A 604 5.10 10.14 22.70
CA MET A 604 6.33 10.87 22.34
C MET A 604 6.90 11.63 23.53
N PHE A 605 6.04 12.30 24.30
CA PHE A 605 6.42 12.96 25.54
C PHE A 605 6.97 11.95 26.57
N GLU A 606 6.27 10.85 26.83
CA GLU A 606 6.69 9.86 27.83
C GLU A 606 8.02 9.19 27.45
N ILE A 607 8.22 8.87 26.18
CA ILE A 607 9.49 8.34 25.65
C ILE A 607 10.61 9.34 25.90
N LEU A 608 10.44 10.61 25.49
CA LEU A 608 11.49 11.61 25.65
C LEU A 608 11.80 11.89 27.13
N GLN A 609 10.77 11.96 27.98
CA GLN A 609 10.97 12.10 29.42
C GLN A 609 11.75 10.92 30.00
N TYR A 610 11.39 9.69 29.62
CA TYR A 610 12.14 8.52 30.06
C TYR A 610 13.62 8.62 29.65
N LEU A 611 13.91 8.99 28.41
CA LEU A 611 15.30 9.16 27.94
C LEU A 611 16.05 10.22 28.77
N ARG A 612 15.44 11.35 29.10
CA ARG A 612 16.06 12.42 29.91
C ARG A 612 16.46 11.96 31.32
N HIS A 613 15.63 11.14 31.95
CA HIS A 613 15.86 10.70 33.33
C HIS A 613 16.87 9.55 33.44
N HIS A 614 17.03 8.76 32.38
CA HIS A 614 17.72 7.47 32.46
C HIS A 614 18.91 7.29 31.50
N HIS A 615 19.13 8.19 30.53
CA HIS A 615 20.15 8.04 29.48
C HIS A 615 20.99 9.31 29.25
#